data_AF-A0A529VQP6-F1
#
_entry.id   AF-A0A529VQP6-F1
#
_cell.length_a   1.000
_cell.length_b   1.000
_cell.length_c   1.000
_cell.angle_alpha   90.00
_cell.angle_beta   90.00
_cell.angle_gamma   90.00
#
_symmetry.space_group_name_H-M   'P 1'
#
loop_
_entity.id
_entity.type
_entity.pdbx_description
1 polymer ?
#
loop_
_entity_poly.entity_id
_entity_poly.type
_entity_poly.pdbx_seq_one_letter_code
_entity_poly.pdbx_strand_id
1 'polypeptide(L)'
;KWLMRQPRIILLNDPTRGIDVGTKQEIYQLMRKLADAGAAILFYSTDYDELIGCCDRVLVLYDGAVKRELVGAEITEHALIASALNIHGEGAGPKQ
;
A
#
# COMPACT_ATOMS: atom_id res chain seq x y z
N LYS A 1 -13.05 -18.48 -3.95
CA LYS A 1 -13.32 -19.02 -5.31
C LYS A 1 -12.24 -18.64 -6.32
N TRP A 2 -11.82 -17.37 -6.41
CA TRP A 2 -10.80 -16.88 -7.34
C TRP A 2 -9.37 -17.32 -6.98
N LEU A 3 -9.03 -17.33 -5.68
CA LEU A 3 -7.73 -17.77 -5.17
C LEU A 3 -7.41 -19.23 -5.52
N MET A 4 -8.43 -20.08 -5.70
CA MET A 4 -8.26 -21.48 -6.13
C MET A 4 -7.65 -21.60 -7.54
N ARG A 5 -7.68 -20.53 -8.35
CA ARG A 5 -7.08 -20.49 -9.69
C ARG A 5 -5.60 -20.09 -9.66
N GLN A 6 -5.02 -19.90 -8.48
CA GLN A 6 -3.61 -19.50 -8.30
C GLN A 6 -3.25 -18.28 -9.17
N PRO A 7 -3.96 -17.15 -9.00
CA PRO A 7 -3.71 -15.97 -9.83
C PRO A 7 -2.29 -15.45 -9.62
N ARG A 8 -1.61 -15.11 -10.73
CA ARG A 8 -0.30 -14.45 -10.69
C ARG A 8 -0.38 -12.99 -10.27
N ILE A 9 -1.54 -12.35 -10.46
CA ILE A 9 -1.80 -10.95 -10.13
C ILE A 9 -3.15 -10.85 -9.43
N ILE A 10 -3.17 -10.16 -8.29
CA ILE A 10 -4.36 -9.92 -7.48
C ILE A 10 -4.56 -8.42 -7.33
N LEU A 11 -5.74 -7.93 -7.71
CA LEU A 11 -6.14 -6.54 -7.57
C LEU A 11 -7.19 -6.44 -6.46
N LEU A 12 -6.94 -5.60 -5.45
CA LEU A 12 -7.86 -5.40 -4.34
C LEU A 12 -8.20 -3.91 -4.20
N ASN A 13 -9.42 -3.66 -3.73
CA ASN A 13 -9.96 -2.34 -3.45
C ASN A 13 -10.38 -2.36 -1.98
N ASP A 14 -9.71 -1.55 -1.14
CA ASP A 14 -9.96 -1.43 0.29
C ASP A 14 -10.21 -2.80 0.97
N PRO A 15 -9.23 -3.73 0.94
CA PRO A 15 -9.48 -5.15 1.22
C PRO A 15 -10.00 -5.46 2.63
N THR A 16 -9.78 -4.55 3.58
CA THR A 16 -10.22 -4.70 4.98
C THR A 16 -11.29 -3.69 5.41
N ARG A 17 -11.89 -2.94 4.49
CA ARG A 17 -12.94 -1.97 4.83
C ARG A 17 -14.20 -2.67 5.38
N GLY A 18 -14.65 -2.22 6.54
CA GLY A 18 -15.81 -2.80 7.24
C GLY A 18 -15.51 -4.10 7.97
N ILE A 19 -14.24 -4.51 8.06
CA ILE A 19 -13.79 -5.67 8.82
C ILE A 19 -13.25 -5.20 10.17
N ASP A 20 -13.58 -5.95 11.23
CA ASP A 20 -13.12 -5.66 12.57
C ASP A 20 -11.60 -5.82 12.69
N VAL A 21 -10.99 -5.08 13.63
CA VAL A 21 -9.53 -5.02 13.78
C VAL A 21 -8.90 -6.39 14.03
N GLY A 22 -9.60 -7.31 14.70
CA GLY A 22 -9.10 -8.66 14.97
C GLY A 22 -8.97 -9.49 13.69
N THR A 23 -10.00 -9.47 12.85
CA THR A 23 -10.03 -10.23 11.60
C THR A 23 -9.13 -9.62 10.51
N LYS A 24 -8.84 -8.30 10.55
CA LYS A 24 -7.91 -7.65 9.59
C LYS A 24 -6.55 -8.34 9.49
N GLN A 25 -6.00 -8.76 10.63
CA GLN A 25 -4.68 -9.39 10.68
C GLN A 25 -4.63 -10.71 9.91
N GLU A 26 -5.72 -11.47 9.87
CA GLU A 26 -5.80 -12.70 9.09
C GLU A 26 -5.74 -12.41 7.58
N ILE A 27 -6.38 -11.33 7.14
CA ILE A 27 -6.36 -10.88 5.74
C ILE A 27 -4.95 -10.43 5.36
N TYR A 28 -4.28 -9.67 6.21
CA TYR A 28 -2.89 -9.23 5.99
C TYR A 28 -1.95 -10.42 5.84
N GLN A 29 -2.05 -11.40 6.74
CA GLN A 29 -1.26 -12.63 6.67
C GLN A 29 -1.54 -13.43 5.40
N LEU A 30 -2.81 -13.50 4.96
CA LEU A 30 -3.17 -14.17 3.71
C LEU A 30 -2.56 -13.45 2.50
N MET A 31 -2.64 -12.12 2.44
CA MET A 31 -2.04 -11.32 1.38
C MET A 31 -0.52 -11.55 1.34
N ARG A 32 0.16 -11.48 2.49
CA ARG A 32 1.61 -11.73 2.58
C ARG A 32 1.98 -13.14 2.11
N LYS A 33 1.25 -14.17 2.56
CA LYS A 33 1.47 -15.57 2.12
C LYS A 33 1.31 -15.73 0.61
N LEU A 34 0.33 -15.08 0.02
CA LEU A 34 0.12 -15.11 -1.44
C LEU A 34 1.26 -14.40 -2.18
N ALA A 35 1.73 -13.27 -1.65
CA ALA A 35 2.89 -12.57 -2.19
C ALA A 35 4.17 -13.41 -2.11
N ASP A 36 4.41 -14.06 -0.97
CA ASP A 36 5.55 -14.95 -0.75
C ASP A 36 5.50 -16.20 -1.64
N ALA A 37 4.29 -16.64 -2.01
CA ALA A 37 4.07 -17.70 -2.98
C ALA A 37 4.25 -17.24 -4.45
N GLY A 38 4.64 -15.98 -4.69
CA GLY A 38 4.97 -15.44 -6.00
C GLY A 38 3.82 -14.72 -6.71
N ALA A 39 2.69 -14.46 -6.05
CA ALA A 39 1.63 -13.62 -6.61
C ALA A 39 2.00 -12.13 -6.46
N ALA A 40 1.80 -11.34 -7.50
CA ALA A 40 1.84 -9.88 -7.38
C ALA A 40 0.50 -9.39 -6.80
N ILE A 41 0.54 -8.58 -5.75
CA ILE A 41 -0.65 -7.96 -5.16
C ILE A 41 -0.55 -6.46 -5.35
N LEU A 42 -1.57 -5.89 -5.99
CA LEU A 42 -1.78 -4.45 -6.07
C LEU A 42 -3.10 -4.13 -5.39
N PHE A 43 -3.04 -3.26 -4.39
CA PHE A 43 -4.24 -2.78 -3.72
C PHE A 43 -4.15 -1.30 -3.46
N TYR A 44 -5.32 -0.68 -3.32
CA TYR A 44 -5.44 0.65 -2.75
C TYR A 44 -6.14 0.52 -1.40
N SER A 45 -5.75 1.38 -0.45
CA SER A 45 -6.34 1.44 0.87
C SER A 45 -6.39 2.88 1.36
N THR A 46 -7.42 3.20 2.13
CA THR A 46 -7.48 4.43 2.94
C THR A 46 -6.90 4.26 4.35
N ASP A 47 -6.48 3.05 4.71
CA ASP A 47 -5.92 2.70 6.02
C ASP A 47 -4.39 2.61 5.92
N TYR A 48 -3.68 3.53 6.59
CA TYR A 48 -2.21 3.56 6.53
C TYR A 48 -1.57 2.33 7.18
N ASP A 49 -2.20 1.72 8.19
CA ASP A 49 -1.68 0.52 8.83
C ASP A 49 -1.63 -0.67 7.87
N GLU A 50 -2.59 -0.74 6.94
CA GLU A 50 -2.60 -1.75 5.89
C GLU A 50 -1.44 -1.55 4.91
N LEU A 51 -1.18 -0.29 4.52
CA LEU A 51 -0.07 0.06 3.63
C LEU A 51 1.28 -0.24 4.28
N ILE A 52 1.46 0.15 5.55
CA ILE A 52 2.70 -0.07 6.30
C ILE A 52 2.93 -1.56 6.56
N GLY A 53 1.89 -2.31 6.91
CA GLY A 53 2.00 -3.71 7.29
C GLY A 53 2.11 -4.69 6.11
N CYS A 54 1.60 -4.33 4.93
CA CYS A 54 1.48 -5.26 3.81
C CYS A 54 2.28 -4.91 2.56
N CYS A 55 2.63 -3.63 2.34
CA CYS A 55 3.25 -3.21 1.09
C CYS A 55 4.78 -3.25 1.16
N ASP A 56 5.39 -3.82 0.12
CA ASP A 56 6.83 -3.62 -0.15
C ASP A 56 7.08 -2.22 -0.77
N ARG A 57 6.07 -1.67 -1.45
CA ARG A 57 6.10 -0.38 -2.15
C ARG A 57 4.73 0.29 -2.18
N VAL A 58 4.69 1.61 -2.00
CA VAL A 58 3.47 2.44 -2.10
C VAL A 58 3.68 3.57 -3.10
N LEU A 59 2.74 3.74 -4.03
CA LEU A 59 2.68 4.88 -4.94
C LEU A 59 1.60 5.85 -4.45
N VAL A 60 1.99 7.10 -4.19
CA VAL A 60 1.08 8.15 -3.75
C VAL A 60 0.66 8.99 -4.95
N LEU A 61 -0.64 8.96 -5.25
CA LEU A 61 -1.24 9.73 -6.32
C LEU A 61 -1.76 11.06 -5.76
N TYR A 62 -1.42 12.16 -6.43
CA TYR A 62 -1.95 13.49 -6.14
C TYR A 62 -2.09 14.25 -7.45
N ASP A 63 -3.25 14.89 -7.65
CA ASP A 63 -3.60 15.64 -8.86
C ASP A 63 -3.39 14.83 -10.16
N GLY A 64 -3.93 13.61 -10.17
CA GLY A 64 -3.91 12.72 -11.35
C GLY A 64 -2.54 12.10 -11.70
N ALA A 65 -1.50 12.37 -10.93
CA ALA A 65 -0.15 11.84 -11.16
C ALA A 65 0.43 11.16 -9.91
N VAL A 66 1.32 10.19 -10.12
CA VAL A 66 2.14 9.65 -9.03
C VAL A 66 3.16 10.73 -8.65
N LYS A 67 3.05 11.27 -7.43
CA LYS A 67 3.97 12.28 -6.90
C LYS A 67 5.06 11.69 -6.03
N ARG A 68 4.83 10.52 -5.46
CA ARG A 68 5.78 9.87 -4.57
C ARG A 68 5.72 8.36 -4.69
N GLU A 69 6.89 7.74 -4.59
CA GLU A 69 7.09 6.32 -4.41
C GLU A 69 7.78 6.13 -3.06
N LEU A 70 7.20 5.32 -2.18
CA LEU A 70 7.76 4.94 -0.89
C LEU A 70 8.07 3.44 -0.92
N VAL A 71 9.23 3.04 -0.43
CA VAL A 71 9.69 1.64 -0.49
C VAL A 71 10.21 1.19 0.87
N GLY A 72 9.84 -0.03 1.27
CA GLY A 72 10.33 -0.66 2.50
C GLY A 72 10.18 0.24 3.73
N ALA A 73 11.30 0.56 4.39
CA ALA A 73 11.31 1.35 5.62
C ALA A 73 10.84 2.80 5.46
N GLU A 74 10.72 3.32 4.24
CA GLU A 74 10.17 4.67 4.00
C GLU A 74 8.64 4.72 4.15
N ILE A 75 7.97 3.57 4.11
CA ILE A 75 6.52 3.45 4.25
C ILE A 75 6.19 3.61 5.73
N THR A 76 6.09 4.86 6.15
CA THR A 76 5.73 5.26 7.51
C THR A 76 4.46 6.09 7.47
N GLU A 77 3.69 6.08 8.56
CA GLU A 77 2.49 6.91 8.69
C GLU A 77 2.78 8.38 8.37
N HIS A 78 3.87 8.91 8.93
CA HIS A 78 4.29 10.29 8.69
C HIS A 78 4.59 10.55 7.21
N ALA A 79 5.35 9.68 6.54
CA ALA A 79 5.67 9.84 5.12
C ALA A 79 4.42 9.73 4.24
N LEU A 80 3.49 8.83 4.56
CA LEU A 80 2.23 8.66 3.84
C LEU A 80 1.35 9.90 3.96
N ILE A 81 1.14 10.40 5.19
CA ILE A 81 0.34 11.61 5.44
C ILE A 81 0.96 12.83 4.75
N ALA A 82 2.28 13.04 4.91
CA ALA A 82 2.97 14.15 4.28
C ALA A 82 2.84 14.11 2.75
N SER A 83 2.98 12.92 2.17
CA SER A 83 2.86 12.72 0.71
C SER A 83 1.42 12.93 0.22
N ALA A 84 0.42 12.46 0.97
CA ALA A 84 -1.00 12.61 0.61
C ALA A 84 -1.46 14.08 0.64
N LEU A 85 -0.89 14.89 1.54
CA LEU A 85 -1.14 16.32 1.61
C LEU A 85 -0.28 17.13 0.64
N ASN A 86 0.60 16.46 -0.12
CA ASN A 86 1.63 17.09 -0.96
C ASN A 86 2.47 18.12 -0.17
N ILE A 87 2.71 17.84 1.12
CA ILE A 87 3.55 18.66 1.98
C ILE A 87 4.98 18.16 1.81
N HIS A 88 5.81 18.99 1.22
CA HIS A 88 7.25 18.82 1.24
C HIS A 88 7.77 19.32 2.60
N GLY A 89 8.62 18.55 3.27
CA GLY A 89 9.66 19.21 4.05
C GLY A 89 10.48 20.01 3.05
N GLU A 90 10.57 21.33 3.22
CA GLU A 90 11.44 22.17 2.39
C GLU A 90 12.84 21.56 2.32
N GLY A 91 13.25 21.10 1.12
CA GLY A 91 14.53 20.44 0.95
C GLY A 91 14.70 19.83 -0.44
N ALA A 92 15.23 20.65 -1.36
CA ALA A 92 15.81 20.29 -2.66
C ALA A 92 14.84 19.79 -3.76
N GLY A 93 14.13 20.74 -4.39
CA GLY A 93 13.87 20.62 -5.82
C GLY A 93 15.18 20.77 -6.62
N PRO A 94 15.35 20.06 -7.75
CA PRO A 94 16.53 20.25 -8.59
C PRO A 94 16.53 21.68 -9.14
N LYS A 95 17.62 22.40 -8.91
CA LYS A 95 17.91 23.66 -9.60
C LYS A 95 17.91 23.40 -11.10
N GLN A 96 16.98 24.02 -11.83
CA GLN A 96 17.20 24.41 -13.23
C GLN A 96 17.56 25.89 -13.24
#